data_AF-A0A8X8BLX3-F1
#
_entry.id   AF-A0A8X8BLX3-F1
#
_cell.length_a   1.000
_cell.length_b   1.000
_cell.length_c   1.000
_cell.angle_alpha   90.00
_cell.angle_beta   90.00
_cell.angle_gamma   90.00
#
_symmetry.space_group_name_H-M   'P 1'
#
loop_
_entity.id
_entity.type
_entity.pdbx_description
1 polymer ?
#
loop_
_entity_poly.entity_id
_entity_poly.type
_entity_poly.pdbx_seq_one_letter_code
_entity_poly.pdbx_strand_id
1 'polypeptide(L)' 'MADACFLSDIFKHLNDLNLGLQGRDKTVIDLVEQMRTFQVKLDLFANDLSTGRMLHFPTLRKGI' A
#
# COMPACT_ATOMS: atom_id res chain seq x y z
N MET A 1 -9.86 -5.17 16.85
CA MET A 1 -8.95 -4.00 16.75
C MET A 1 -7.93 -4.18 15.63
N ALA A 2 -7.30 -5.36 15.50
CA ALA A 2 -6.37 -5.66 14.41
C ALA A 2 -6.94 -5.38 12.99
N ASP A 3 -8.18 -5.77 12.71
CA ASP A 3 -8.81 -5.52 11.39
C ASP A 3 -8.89 -4.02 11.07
N ALA A 4 -9.29 -3.18 12.04
CA ALA A 4 -9.36 -1.74 11.87
C ALA A 4 -7.97 -1.11 11.66
N CYS A 5 -6.96 -1.59 12.39
CA CYS A 5 -5.58 -1.15 12.22
C CYS A 5 -5.01 -1.54 10.84
N PHE A 6 -5.27 -2.76 10.38
CA PHE A 6 -4.91 -3.22 9.04
C PHE A 6 -5.60 -2.37 7.96
N LEU A 7 -6.91 -2.16 8.08
CA LEU A 7 -7.69 -1.34 7.15
C LEU A 7 -7.16 0.09 7.09
N SER A 8 -6.80 0.68 8.23
CA SER A 8 -6.20 2.02 8.27
C SER A 8 -4.90 2.10 7.48
N ASP A 9 -4.00 1.12 7.63
CA ASP A 9 -2.73 1.09 6.92
C ASP A 9 -2.92 0.82 5.41
N ILE A 10 -3.77 -0.13 5.01
CA ILE A 10 -3.99 -0.44 3.59
C ILE A 10 -4.72 0.69 2.85
N PHE A 11 -5.68 1.37 3.51
CA PHE A 11 -6.32 2.54 2.92
C PHE A 11 -5.36 3.70 2.71
N LYS A 12 -4.37 3.86 3.60
CA LYS A 12 -3.30 4.84 3.38
C LYS A 12 -2.51 4.52 2.11
N HIS A 13 -2.05 3.28 1.94
CA HIS A 13 -1.34 2.85 0.72
C HIS A 13 -2.16 3.03 -0.56
N LEU A 14 -3.47 2.72 -0.50
CA LEU A 14 -4.39 2.93 -1.63
C LEU A 14 -4.60 4.41 -1.94
N ASN A 15 -4.67 5.26 -0.91
CA ASN A 15 -4.79 6.70 -1.10
C ASN A 15 -3.52 7.29 -1.73
N ASP A 16 -2.34 6.83 -1.31
CA ASP A 16 -1.07 7.24 -1.90
C ASP A 16 -0.99 6.85 -3.39
N LEU A 17 -1.42 5.64 -3.75
CA LEU A 17 -1.57 5.25 -5.15
C LEU A 17 -2.56 6.16 -5.88
N ASN A 18 -3.76 6.36 -5.32
CA ASN A 18 -4.81 7.16 -5.94
C ASN A 18 -4.33 8.60 -6.23
N LEU A 19 -3.65 9.25 -5.27
CA LEU A 19 -3.02 10.55 -5.48
C LEU A 19 -1.92 10.50 -6.56
N GLY A 20 -1.16 9.40 -6.60
CA GLY A 20 -0.17 9.11 -7.65
C GLY A 20 -0.77 8.88 -9.05
N LEU A 21 -2.03 8.47 -9.16
CA LEU A 21 -2.70 8.30 -10.44
C LEU A 21 -3.42 9.58 -10.91
N GLN A 22 -3.82 10.44 -9.98
CA GLN A 22 -4.53 11.69 -10.28
C GLN A 22 -3.58 12.85 -10.62
N GLY A 23 -4.11 13.88 -11.27
CA GLY A 23 -3.37 15.10 -11.61
C GLY A 23 -3.17 15.29 -13.11
N ARG A 24 -2.70 16.49 -13.47
CA ARG A 24 -2.31 16.82 -14.85
C ARG A 24 -0.85 16.40 -15.07
N ASP A 25 -0.42 16.36 -16.33
CA ASP A 25 0.97 16.08 -16.72
C ASP A 25 1.48 14.66 -16.41
N LYS A 26 0.59 13.67 -16.37
CA LYS A 26 0.95 12.25 -16.30
C LYS A 26 0.70 11.57 -17.64
N THR A 27 1.71 10.89 -18.15
CA THR A 27 1.58 10.06 -19.35
C THR A 27 0.95 8.72 -18.99
N VAL A 28 0.42 8.01 -19.99
CA VAL A 28 -0.07 6.63 -19.82
C VAL A 28 1.03 5.72 -19.27
N ILE A 29 2.29 5.97 -19.66
CA ILE A 29 3.45 5.20 -19.19
C ILE A 29 3.62 5.40 -17.69
N ASP A 30 3.61 6.65 -17.20
CA ASP A 30 3.73 6.95 -15.77
C ASP A 30 2.63 6.29 -14.93
N LEU A 31 1.41 6.27 -15.44
CA LEU A 31 0.27 5.65 -14.76
C LEU A 31 0.42 4.12 -14.71
N VAL A 32 0.83 3.50 -15.82
CA VAL A 32 1.05 2.05 -15.89
C VAL A 32 2.20 1.62 -14.98
N GLU A 33 3.30 2.38 -14.95
CA GLU A 33 4.43 2.10 -14.06
C GLU A 33 4.05 2.19 -12.59
N GLN A 34 3.26 3.19 -12.20
CA GLN A 34 2.78 3.33 -10.82
C GLN A 34 1.85 2.18 -10.41
N MET A 35 0.91 1.79 -11.28
CA MET A 35 0.04 0.64 -11.03
C MET A 35 0.83 -0.65 -10.89
N ARG A 36 1.79 -0.91 -11.81
CA ARG A 36 2.65 -2.09 -11.74
C ARG A 36 3.51 -2.10 -10.48
N THR A 37 4.10 -0.96 -10.12
CA THR A 37 4.87 -0.82 -8.88
C THR A 37 4.02 -1.12 -7.66
N PHE A 38 2.76 -0.68 -7.65
CA PHE A 38 1.85 -0.97 -6.55
C PHE A 38 1.49 -2.47 -6.46
N GLN A 39 1.31 -3.16 -7.59
CA GLN A 39 1.12 -4.62 -7.60
C GLN A 39 2.31 -5.34 -6.95
N VAL A 40 3.55 -4.98 -7.30
CA VAL A 40 4.75 -5.54 -6.66
C VAL A 40 4.79 -5.23 -5.16
N LYS A 41 4.35 -4.03 -4.74
CA LYS A 41 4.22 -3.70 -3.32
C LYS A 41 3.21 -4.58 -2.60
N LEU A 42 2.08 -4.93 -3.23
CA LEU A 42 1.10 -5.84 -2.63
C LEU A 42 1.70 -7.22 -2.36
N ASP A 43 2.48 -7.77 -3.29
CA ASP A 43 3.20 -9.03 -3.09
C ASP A 43 4.20 -8.92 -1.93
N LEU A 44 4.93 -7.81 -1.86
CA LEU A 44 5.85 -7.53 -0.76
C LEU A 44 5.12 -7.44 0.59
N PHE A 45 3.98 -6.76 0.64
CA PHE A 45 3.14 -6.61 1.82
C PHE A 45 2.62 -7.96 2.30
N ALA A 46 2.13 -8.80 1.39
CA ALA A 46 1.68 -10.14 1.73
C ALA A 46 2.79 -11.00 2.35
N ASN A 47 4.01 -10.93 1.80
CA ASN A 47 5.17 -11.64 2.34
C ASN A 47 5.68 -11.06 3.68
N ASP A 48 5.64 -9.74 3.86
CA ASP A 48 5.98 -9.09 5.12
C ASP A 48 5.00 -9.44 6.24
N LEU A 49 3.70 -9.51 5.92
CA LEU A 49 2.65 -9.93 6.85
C LEU A 49 2.74 -11.43 7.19
N SER A 50 2.99 -12.30 6.20
CA SER A 50 3.11 -13.75 6.45
C SER A 50 4.31 -14.10 7.33
N THR A 51 5.36 -13.28 7.29
CA THR A 51 6.54 -13.40 8.16
C THR A 51 6.37 -12.70 9.52
N GLY A 52 5.21 -12.09 9.79
CA GLY A 52 4.90 -11.42 11.05
C GLY A 52 5.67 -10.13 11.31
N ARG A 53 6.41 -9.60 10.32
CA ARG A 53 7.28 -8.42 10.48
C ARG A 53 6.49 -7.11 10.50
N MET A 54 5.43 -7.02 9.71
CA MET A 54 4.50 -5.88 9.66
C MET A 54 5.20 -4.51 9.48
N LEU A 55 6.31 -4.48 8.73
CA LEU A 55 7.11 -3.28 8.50
C LEU A 55 6.33 -2.18 7.78
N HIS A 56 5.40 -2.59 6.91
CA HIS A 56 4.58 -1.67 6.10
C HIS A 56 3.20 -1.37 6.71
N PHE A 57 2.90 -1.95 7.88
CA PHE A 57 1.63 -1.80 8.60
C PHE A 57 1.90 -1.31 10.02
N PRO A 58 2.36 -0.06 10.19
CA PRO A 58 2.80 0.47 11.49
C PRO A 58 1.65 0.61 12.49
N THR A 59 0.42 0.81 12.03
CA THR A 59 -0.76 0.89 12.91
C THR A 59 -1.12 -0.49 13.40
N LEU A 60 -1.12 -1.49 12.51
CA LEU A 60 -1.30 -2.89 12.87
C LEU A 60 -0.23 -3.36 13.85
N ARG A 61 1.06 -3.11 13.57
CA ARG A 61 2.18 -3.51 14.43
C ARG A 61 2.11 -2.95 15.85
N LYS A 62 1.54 -1.75 16.02
CA LYS A 62 1.38 -1.13 17.35
C LYS A 62 0.14 -1.62 18.10
N GLY A 63 -0.85 -2.15 17.37
CA GLY A 63 -2.14 -2.56 17.89
C GLY A 63 -2.21 -4.05 18.29
N ILE A 64 -1.11 -4.78 18.17
CA ILE A 64 -0.96 -6.20 18.55
C ILE A 64 0.00 -6.29 19.73
#